data_AF-A0A953SE75-F1
#
_entry.id   AF-A0A953SE75-F1
#
_cell.length_a   1.000
_cell.length_b   1.000
_cell.length_c   1.000
_cell.angle_alpha   90.00
_cell.angle_beta   90.00
_cell.angle_gamma   90.00
#
_symmetry.space_group_name_H-M   'P 1'
#
loop_
_entity.id
_entity.type
_entity.pdbx_description
1 polymer ?
#
loop_
_entity_poly.entity_id
_entity_poly.type
_entity_poly.pdbx_seq_one_letter_code
_entity_poly.pdbx_strand_id
1 'polypeptide(L)'
;GEMARVPDLAKIAEQHNLKMCSVAQLIEHRLSRQSLVRRLMPVNGAPIETSEGVFNLIMFESMVDPWPHLALTVGGVGRLDDNGEPIDSPEATLVRVHKRHVLGDIFGERGSASGGGSTGEQLRASMRAVQAAGRGAILYMRPEGTGANLSEQLSRIRRPAHESGSDVPDLTHPDSVAGSMPADMREYGIGVQILRLLGLSKLRLLTNSKRAIPGLEAFGIEVVEHVPVG
;
A
#
# COMPACT_ATOMS: atom_id res chain seq x y z
N GLY A 1 -7.42 -29.61 -26.71
CA GLY A 1 -6.10 -29.62 -26.05
C GLY A 1 -6.14 -28.57 -24.95
N GLU A 2 -5.69 -28.92 -23.76
CA GLU A 2 -5.64 -27.98 -22.63
C GLU A 2 -4.33 -27.19 -22.63
N MET A 3 -4.35 -26.00 -22.04
CA MET A 3 -3.17 -25.16 -21.87
C MET A 3 -2.24 -25.75 -20.80
N ALA A 4 -0.94 -25.80 -21.09
CA ALA A 4 0.09 -26.26 -20.16
C ALA A 4 0.05 -25.51 -18.83
N ARG A 5 0.17 -26.23 -17.70
CA ARG A 5 0.24 -25.65 -16.35
C ARG A 5 1.68 -25.53 -15.89
N VAL A 6 1.90 -24.88 -14.74
CA VAL A 6 3.25 -24.65 -14.16
C VAL A 6 4.13 -25.93 -14.14
N PRO A 7 3.62 -27.12 -13.75
CA PRO A 7 4.43 -28.34 -13.79
C PRO A 7 4.86 -28.78 -15.20
N ASP A 8 4.01 -28.54 -16.20
CA ASP A 8 4.29 -28.88 -17.60
C ASP A 8 5.28 -27.88 -18.20
N LEU A 9 5.09 -26.59 -17.89
CA LEU A 9 5.98 -25.50 -18.29
C LEU A 9 7.39 -25.68 -17.74
N ALA A 10 7.54 -26.19 -16.51
CA ALA A 10 8.86 -26.47 -15.93
C ALA A 10 9.62 -27.54 -16.73
N LYS A 11 8.93 -28.62 -17.14
CA LYS A 11 9.52 -29.68 -17.97
C LYS A 11 9.92 -29.17 -19.36
N ILE A 12 9.08 -28.35 -19.99
CA ILE A 12 9.36 -27.74 -21.29
C ILE A 12 10.57 -26.80 -21.18
N ALA A 13 10.63 -25.99 -20.11
CA ALA A 13 11.75 -25.08 -19.87
C ALA A 13 13.07 -25.83 -19.73
N GLU A 14 13.08 -26.95 -18.99
CA GLU A 14 14.26 -27.81 -18.86
C GLU A 14 14.66 -28.45 -20.19
N GLN A 15 13.70 -29.04 -20.93
CA GLN A 15 13.94 -29.69 -22.22
C GLN A 15 14.54 -28.75 -23.27
N HIS A 16 14.11 -27.49 -23.27
CA HIS A 16 14.56 -26.49 -24.24
C HIS A 16 15.62 -25.53 -23.69
N ASN A 17 16.15 -25.78 -22.49
CA ASN A 17 17.13 -24.93 -21.81
C ASN A 17 16.69 -23.44 -21.72
N LEU A 18 15.41 -23.23 -21.43
CA LEU A 18 14.81 -21.92 -21.25
C LEU A 18 14.77 -21.54 -19.77
N LYS A 19 14.94 -20.26 -19.48
CA LYS A 19 14.75 -19.74 -18.12
C LYS A 19 13.26 -19.51 -17.87
N MET A 20 12.77 -19.99 -16.72
CA MET A 20 11.42 -19.75 -16.25
C MET A 20 11.44 -18.77 -15.08
N CYS A 21 10.53 -17.79 -15.10
CA CYS A 21 10.30 -16.89 -13.98
C CYS A 21 8.81 -16.54 -13.88
N SER A 22 8.37 -16.10 -12.70
CA SER A 22 7.00 -15.61 -12.50
C SER A 22 6.91 -14.09 -12.65
N VAL A 23 5.70 -13.59 -12.91
CA VAL A 23 5.43 -12.15 -12.92
C VAL A 23 5.76 -11.52 -11.56
N ALA A 24 5.50 -12.23 -10.45
CA ALA A 24 5.86 -11.77 -9.11
C ALA A 24 7.38 -11.59 -8.94
N GLN A 25 8.18 -12.56 -9.41
CA GLN A 25 9.65 -12.46 -9.40
C GLN A 25 10.15 -11.29 -10.27
N LEU A 26 9.52 -11.05 -11.42
CA LEU A 26 9.88 -9.93 -12.29
C LEU A 26 9.57 -8.57 -11.62
N ILE A 27 8.45 -8.48 -10.89
CA ILE A 27 8.07 -7.27 -10.14
C ILE A 27 9.06 -7.02 -9.00
N GLU A 28 9.35 -8.03 -8.18
CA GLU A 28 10.35 -7.95 -7.11
C GLU A 28 11.73 -7.53 -7.64
N HIS A 29 12.15 -8.13 -8.76
CA HIS A 29 13.40 -7.80 -9.43
C HIS A 29 13.46 -6.34 -9.92
N ARG A 30 12.35 -5.81 -10.46
CA ARG A 30 12.29 -4.42 -10.93
C ARG A 30 12.24 -3.45 -9.76
N LEU A 31 11.38 -3.70 -8.78
CA LEU A 31 11.20 -2.82 -7.62
C LEU A 31 12.48 -2.71 -6.78
N SER A 32 13.30 -3.76 -6.69
CA SER A 32 14.57 -3.73 -5.96
C SER A 32 15.69 -2.98 -6.68
N ARG A 33 15.55 -2.70 -7.98
CA ARG A 33 16.59 -2.06 -8.81
C ARG A 33 16.18 -0.74 -9.44
N GLN A 34 14.89 -0.45 -9.51
CA GLN A 34 14.34 0.76 -10.10
C GLN A 34 13.63 1.55 -9.01
N SER A 35 14.08 2.79 -8.77
CA SER A 35 13.30 3.73 -7.97
C SER A 35 12.12 4.20 -8.81
N LEU A 36 10.92 3.74 -8.47
CA LEU A 36 9.68 4.18 -9.08
C LEU A 36 9.08 5.37 -8.35
N VAL A 37 9.64 5.73 -7.20
CA VAL A 37 9.14 6.77 -6.30
C VAL A 37 10.19 7.84 -6.10
N ARG A 38 9.76 9.10 -6.02
CA ARG A 38 10.63 10.25 -5.69
C ARG A 38 9.92 11.18 -4.71
N ARG A 39 10.67 11.82 -3.80
CA ARG A 39 10.17 12.89 -2.93
C ARG A 39 9.87 14.15 -3.73
N LEU A 40 8.71 14.74 -3.52
CA LEU A 40 8.37 16.05 -4.07
C LEU A 40 8.89 17.18 -3.19
N MET A 41 9.04 18.36 -3.79
CA MET A 41 9.42 19.57 -3.06
C MET A 41 8.28 20.04 -2.15
N PRO A 42 8.58 20.51 -0.93
CA PRO A 42 9.89 20.47 -0.27
C PRO A 42 10.30 19.03 0.13
N VAL A 43 11.52 18.60 -0.21
CA VAL A 43 11.99 17.20 0.01
C VAL A 43 12.00 16.76 1.48
N ASN A 44 12.13 17.71 2.40
CA ASN A 44 12.07 17.44 3.85
C ASN A 44 10.63 17.41 4.40
N GLY A 45 9.64 17.69 3.55
CA GLY A 45 8.25 17.88 3.95
C GLY A 45 7.98 19.27 4.52
N ALA A 46 6.76 19.44 5.02
CA ALA A 46 6.32 20.64 5.71
C ALA A 46 5.52 20.28 6.97
N PRO A 47 5.65 21.02 8.07
CA PRO A 47 4.82 20.82 9.25
C PRO A 47 3.37 21.18 8.94
N ILE A 48 2.45 20.34 9.39
CA ILE A 48 1.00 20.56 9.34
C ILE A 48 0.42 20.34 10.73
N GLU A 49 -0.60 21.13 11.08
CA GLU A 49 -1.36 20.98 12.32
C GLU A 49 -2.68 20.27 12.01
N THR A 50 -2.97 19.20 12.76
CA THR A 50 -4.26 18.50 12.71
C THR A 50 -4.87 18.43 14.11
N SER A 51 -6.12 18.00 14.21
CA SER A 51 -6.79 17.76 15.50
C SER A 51 -6.09 16.69 16.36
N GLU A 52 -5.27 15.83 15.75
CA GLU A 52 -4.55 14.75 16.42
C GLU A 52 -3.11 15.15 16.80
N GLY A 53 -2.58 16.25 16.27
CA GLY A 53 -1.26 16.78 16.60
C GLY A 53 -0.51 17.35 15.38
N VAL A 54 0.76 17.70 15.60
CA VAL A 54 1.64 18.25 14.55
C VAL A 54 2.37 17.13 13.82
N PHE A 55 2.24 17.08 12.50
CA PHE A 55 2.93 16.11 11.65
C PHE A 55 3.84 16.81 10.66
N ASN A 56 4.91 16.14 10.25
CA ASN A 56 5.63 16.53 9.05
C ASN A 56 5.05 15.76 7.84
N LEU A 57 4.49 16.49 6.88
CA LEU A 57 3.90 15.95 5.66
C LEU A 57 4.96 15.88 4.56
N ILE A 58 5.27 14.67 4.09
CA ILE A 58 6.17 14.42 2.97
C ILE A 58 5.33 13.88 1.80
N MET A 59 5.58 14.39 0.60
CA MET A 59 4.89 13.97 -0.62
C MET A 59 5.82 13.14 -1.50
N PHE A 60 5.25 12.10 -2.13
CA PHE A 60 5.98 11.19 -3.00
C PHE A 60 5.26 11.07 -4.33
N GLU A 61 5.93 11.33 -5.44
CA GLU A 61 5.41 10.99 -6.76
C GLU A 61 5.84 9.57 -7.15
N SER A 62 5.02 8.90 -7.95
CA SER A 62 5.24 7.56 -8.45
C SER A 62 5.21 7.59 -9.97
N MET A 63 6.09 6.83 -10.63
CA MET A 63 6.12 6.71 -12.09
C MET A 63 4.89 5.95 -12.64
N VAL A 64 4.15 5.27 -11.77
CA VAL A 64 2.99 4.44 -12.13
C VAL A 64 1.66 5.05 -11.69
N ASP A 65 1.69 6.07 -10.82
CA ASP A 65 0.49 6.76 -10.34
C ASP A 65 0.54 8.25 -10.73
N PRO A 66 -0.52 8.79 -11.36
CA PRO A 66 -0.54 10.19 -11.79
C PRO A 66 -0.59 11.18 -10.62
N TRP A 67 -0.81 10.69 -9.40
CA TRP A 67 -1.07 11.51 -8.24
C TRP A 67 -0.15 11.15 -7.06
N PRO A 68 0.42 12.13 -6.33
CA PRO A 68 1.36 11.87 -5.24
C PRO A 68 0.83 11.04 -4.05
N HIS A 69 1.61 10.13 -3.48
CA HIS A 69 1.33 9.57 -2.17
C HIS A 69 1.77 10.53 -1.07
N LEU A 70 1.16 10.41 0.11
CA LEU A 70 1.47 11.26 1.27
C LEU A 70 2.01 10.40 2.40
N ALA A 71 2.98 10.91 3.15
CA ALA A 71 3.41 10.36 4.42
C ALA A 71 3.31 11.44 5.50
N LEU A 72 2.59 11.14 6.57
CA LEU A 72 2.58 11.93 7.80
C LEU A 72 3.58 11.32 8.77
N THR A 73 4.55 12.11 9.23
CA THR A 73 5.67 11.61 10.05
C THR A 73 5.81 12.39 11.35
N VAL A 74 6.26 11.70 12.40
CA VAL A 74 6.52 12.26 13.73
C VAL A 74 7.88 11.76 14.23
N GLY A 75 8.56 12.53 15.07
CA GLY A 75 9.78 12.09 15.75
C GLY A 75 11.01 12.00 14.85
N GLY A 76 11.10 12.83 13.82
CA GLY A 76 12.25 12.88 12.90
C GLY A 76 12.30 11.73 11.88
N VAL A 77 11.23 10.96 11.74
CA VAL A 77 11.10 9.96 10.65
C VAL A 77 11.10 10.67 9.30
N GLY A 78 11.82 10.12 8.32
CA GLY A 78 11.92 10.70 6.99
C GLY A 78 12.85 11.91 6.87
N ARG A 79 13.68 12.21 7.88
CA ARG A 79 14.76 13.19 7.71
C ARG A 79 15.82 12.69 6.72
N LEU A 80 16.42 13.65 6.03
CA LEU A 80 17.55 13.42 5.14
C LEU A 80 18.84 13.89 5.81
N ASP A 81 19.95 13.26 5.45
CA ASP A 81 21.30 13.71 5.81
C ASP A 81 21.74 14.90 4.94
N ASP A 82 22.97 15.38 5.16
CA ASP A 82 23.54 16.52 4.42
C ASP A 82 23.72 16.22 2.92
N ASN A 83 23.73 14.94 2.53
CA ASN A 83 23.81 14.50 1.14
C ASN A 83 22.44 14.32 0.48
N GLY A 84 21.35 14.50 1.24
CA GLY A 84 19.99 14.30 0.77
C GLY A 84 19.52 12.83 0.82
N GLU A 85 20.26 11.95 1.49
CA GLU A 85 19.91 10.53 1.64
C GLU A 85 19.07 10.30 2.91
N PRO A 86 18.11 9.35 2.90
CA PRO A 86 17.32 9.03 4.08
C PRO A 86 18.20 8.59 5.26
N ILE A 87 17.97 9.18 6.43
CA ILE A 87 18.65 8.74 7.65
C ILE A 87 18.04 7.42 8.11
N ASP A 88 18.81 6.34 7.96
CA ASP A 88 18.39 5.01 8.38
C ASP A 88 18.21 4.92 9.90
N SER A 89 17.09 4.33 10.30
CA SER A 89 16.75 4.09 11.69
C SER A 89 16.69 2.59 11.98
N PRO A 90 17.54 2.06 12.87
CA PRO A 90 17.45 0.68 13.31
C PRO A 90 16.29 0.46 14.29
N GLU A 91 15.73 1.52 14.87
CA GLU A 91 14.62 1.43 15.81
C GLU A 91 13.30 1.10 15.12
N ALA A 92 12.55 0.18 15.73
CA ALA A 92 11.25 -0.24 15.25
C ALA A 92 10.25 0.92 15.32
N THR A 93 9.78 1.36 14.17
CA THR A 93 8.93 2.55 14.04
C THR A 93 7.46 2.16 13.89
N LEU A 94 6.55 2.85 14.58
CA LEU A 94 5.11 2.61 14.46
C LEU A 94 4.61 3.13 13.12
N VAL A 95 4.08 2.25 12.27
CA VAL A 95 3.70 2.58 10.91
C VAL A 95 2.29 2.12 10.58
N ARG A 96 1.50 3.01 9.97
CA ARG A 96 0.23 2.67 9.33
C ARG A 96 0.37 2.85 7.81
N VAL A 97 0.04 1.80 7.05
CA VAL A 97 -0.19 1.94 5.60
C VAL A 97 -1.69 2.00 5.38
N HIS A 98 -2.21 3.19 5.13
CA HIS A 98 -3.64 3.45 4.95
C HIS A 98 -3.98 3.55 3.47
N LYS A 99 -4.83 2.65 2.99
CA LYS A 99 -5.39 2.72 1.64
C LYS A 99 -6.51 3.76 1.63
N ARG A 100 -6.36 4.80 0.81
CA ARG A 100 -7.36 5.88 0.67
C ARG A 100 -8.74 5.30 0.38
N HIS A 101 -9.72 5.75 1.15
CA HIS A 101 -11.13 5.52 0.89
C HIS A 101 -11.90 6.82 1.11
N VAL A 102 -12.13 7.58 0.04
CA VAL A 102 -12.69 8.96 0.13
C VAL A 102 -14.00 9.00 0.92
N LEU A 103 -14.91 8.07 0.66
CA LEU A 103 -16.21 8.02 1.34
C LEU A 103 -16.08 7.72 2.84
N GLY A 104 -15.23 6.77 3.23
CA GLY A 104 -15.03 6.45 4.64
C GLY A 104 -14.13 7.42 5.39
N ASP A 105 -13.10 7.97 4.72
CA ASP A 105 -12.10 8.86 5.32
C ASP A 105 -12.65 10.26 5.57
N ILE A 106 -13.41 10.80 4.59
CA ILE A 106 -13.94 12.17 4.64
C ILE A 106 -15.39 12.18 5.13
N PHE A 107 -16.24 11.31 4.59
CA PHE A 107 -17.69 11.35 4.81
C PHE A 107 -18.17 10.34 5.87
N GLY A 108 -17.28 9.53 6.44
CA GLY A 108 -17.62 8.57 7.49
C GLY A 108 -18.52 7.43 7.02
N GLU A 109 -18.48 7.10 5.72
CA GLU A 109 -19.18 5.93 5.16
C GLU A 109 -18.72 4.64 5.87
N ARG A 110 -19.70 3.82 6.31
CA ARG A 110 -19.47 2.62 7.15
C ARG A 110 -19.76 1.31 6.42
N GLY A 111 -20.49 1.33 5.32
CA GLY A 111 -20.94 0.16 4.56
C GLY A 111 -19.84 -0.55 3.78
N SER A 112 -18.78 0.16 3.35
CA SER A 112 -17.65 -0.47 2.66
C SER A 112 -16.56 -1.00 3.60
N ALA A 113 -16.64 -0.76 4.91
CA ALA A 113 -15.57 -1.12 5.83
C ALA A 113 -15.72 -2.56 6.33
N SER A 114 -14.79 -3.44 5.92
CA SER A 114 -14.63 -4.79 6.48
C SER A 114 -14.06 -4.71 7.91
N GLY A 115 -14.86 -4.27 8.88
CA GLY A 115 -14.37 -4.14 10.27
C GLY A 115 -15.17 -3.26 11.24
N GLY A 116 -16.46 -3.02 11.02
CA GLY A 116 -17.36 -2.43 12.03
C GLY A 116 -17.19 -0.93 12.33
N GLY A 117 -16.19 -0.25 11.78
CA GLY A 117 -15.98 1.19 11.89
C GLY A 117 -15.59 1.85 10.56
N SER A 118 -15.78 3.16 10.45
CA SER A 118 -15.40 3.90 9.22
C SER A 118 -13.88 3.91 9.03
N THR A 119 -13.41 3.94 7.79
CA THR A 119 -11.96 4.04 7.51
C THR A 119 -11.37 5.34 8.05
N GLY A 120 -12.16 6.42 8.13
CA GLY A 120 -11.78 7.68 8.75
C GLY A 120 -11.56 7.61 10.26
N GLU A 121 -12.37 6.83 10.99
CA GLU A 121 -12.12 6.58 12.42
C GLU A 121 -10.80 5.82 12.62
N GLN A 122 -10.51 4.81 11.79
CA GLN A 122 -9.23 4.08 11.83
C GLN A 122 -8.03 4.99 11.49
N LEU A 123 -8.18 5.89 10.51
CA LEU A 123 -7.15 6.85 10.15
C LEU A 123 -6.84 7.78 11.33
N ARG A 124 -7.88 8.38 11.94
CA ARG A 124 -7.72 9.25 13.12
C ARG A 124 -7.14 8.50 14.32
N ALA A 125 -7.57 7.26 14.56
CA ALA A 125 -7.01 6.42 15.62
C ALA A 125 -5.51 6.16 15.38
N SER A 126 -5.11 5.89 14.14
CA SER A 126 -3.72 5.71 13.74
C SER A 126 -2.89 6.98 13.95
N MET A 127 -3.44 8.15 13.59
CA MET A 127 -2.82 9.47 13.82
C MET A 127 -2.54 9.71 15.31
N ARG A 128 -3.52 9.44 16.17
CA ARG A 128 -3.35 9.54 17.63
C ARG A 128 -2.30 8.56 18.16
N ALA A 129 -2.31 7.32 17.69
CA ALA A 129 -1.36 6.31 18.11
C ALA A 129 0.08 6.68 17.74
N VAL A 130 0.30 7.18 16.51
CA VAL A 130 1.61 7.65 16.04
C VAL A 130 2.09 8.86 16.83
N GLN A 131 1.20 9.81 17.15
CA GLN A 131 1.54 10.95 17.99
C GLN A 131 1.91 10.53 19.42
N ALA A 132 1.11 9.66 20.03
CA ALA A 132 1.37 9.15 21.38
C ALA A 132 2.69 8.35 21.47
N ALA A 133 3.07 7.66 20.39
CA ALA A 133 4.36 6.97 20.31
C ALA A 133 5.55 7.93 20.18
N GLY A 134 5.33 9.19 19.81
CA GLY A 134 6.38 10.20 19.62
C GLY A 134 7.28 9.99 18.39
N ARG A 135 7.20 8.81 17.75
CA ARG A 135 7.94 8.45 16.55
C ARG A 135 7.11 7.47 15.71
N GLY A 136 6.80 7.85 14.47
CA GLY A 136 6.01 7.01 13.59
C GLY A 136 5.70 7.63 12.23
N ALA A 137 5.08 6.83 11.37
CA ALA A 137 4.66 7.28 10.04
C ALA A 137 3.28 6.72 9.65
N ILE A 138 2.52 7.52 8.90
CA ILE A 138 1.27 7.10 8.27
C ILE A 138 1.40 7.36 6.78
N LEU A 139 1.44 6.28 6.00
CA LEU A 139 1.43 6.35 4.55
C LEU A 139 -0.04 6.36 4.10
N TYR A 140 -0.45 7.46 3.48
CA TYR A 140 -1.76 7.58 2.85
C TYR A 140 -1.63 7.23 1.36
N MET A 141 -1.86 5.96 1.06
CA MET A 141 -1.67 5.37 -0.26
C MET A 141 -2.89 5.62 -1.13
N ARG A 142 -2.65 5.91 -2.41
CA ARG A 142 -3.71 6.23 -3.38
C ARG A 142 -3.78 5.12 -4.42
N PRO A 143 -4.69 4.16 -4.27
CA PRO A 143 -4.85 3.03 -5.18
C PRO A 143 -5.66 3.45 -6.42
N GLU A 144 -5.21 4.41 -7.22
CA GLU A 144 -6.08 4.99 -8.27
C GLU A 144 -5.59 4.83 -9.71
N GLY A 145 -4.46 4.15 -9.92
CA GLY A 145 -3.92 3.86 -11.25
C GLY A 145 -4.80 3.01 -12.21
N THR A 146 -6.03 2.64 -11.84
CA THR A 146 -6.93 1.82 -12.68
C THR A 146 -8.30 2.44 -12.96
N GLY A 147 -8.59 3.68 -12.52
CA GLY A 147 -9.88 4.32 -12.80
C GLY A 147 -11.12 3.65 -12.16
N ALA A 148 -10.91 2.69 -11.27
CA ALA A 148 -11.96 1.80 -10.77
C ALA A 148 -12.46 2.11 -9.35
N ASN A 149 -11.94 3.09 -8.61
CA ASN A 149 -12.22 3.09 -7.16
C ASN A 149 -13.55 3.75 -6.75
N LEU A 150 -13.92 4.93 -7.25
CA LEU A 150 -15.18 5.55 -6.86
C LEU A 150 -16.38 4.96 -7.61
N SER A 151 -16.23 4.62 -8.89
CA SER A 151 -17.28 4.00 -9.71
C SER A 151 -17.65 2.60 -9.21
N GLU A 152 -16.68 1.81 -8.77
CA GLU A 152 -16.93 0.51 -8.14
C GLU A 152 -17.53 0.66 -6.74
N GLN A 153 -17.06 1.61 -5.93
CA GLN A 153 -17.67 1.94 -4.63
C GLN A 153 -19.14 2.36 -4.81
N LEU A 154 -19.44 3.23 -5.78
CA LEU A 154 -20.81 3.61 -6.13
C LEU A 154 -21.63 2.42 -6.61
N SER A 155 -21.04 1.51 -7.40
CA SER A 155 -21.71 0.27 -7.82
C SER A 155 -22.08 -0.62 -6.64
N ARG A 156 -21.20 -0.74 -5.63
CA ARG A 156 -21.47 -1.49 -4.40
C ARG A 156 -22.56 -0.84 -3.56
N ILE A 157 -22.54 0.49 -3.42
CA ILE A 157 -23.60 1.24 -2.72
C ILE A 157 -24.95 1.05 -3.42
N ARG A 158 -24.96 1.05 -4.76
CA ARG A 158 -26.19 0.84 -5.56
C ARG A 158 -26.70 -0.60 -5.55
N ARG A 159 -25.86 -1.58 -5.23
CA ARG A 159 -26.25 -2.99 -5.06
C ARG A 159 -26.16 -3.41 -3.59
N PRO A 160 -27.00 -2.87 -2.68
CA PRO A 160 -27.17 -3.48 -1.37
C PRO A 160 -27.78 -4.87 -1.54
N ALA A 161 -27.40 -5.80 -0.67
CA ALA A 161 -27.57 -7.26 -0.79
C ALA A 161 -29.03 -7.79 -0.77
N HIS A 162 -29.91 -7.28 -1.64
CA HIS A 162 -31.32 -7.70 -1.72
C HIS A 162 -31.83 -8.11 -3.12
N GLU A 163 -30.99 -8.18 -4.15
CA GLU A 163 -31.39 -8.72 -5.46
C GLU A 163 -30.50 -9.87 -5.91
N SER A 164 -30.50 -10.95 -5.11
CA SER A 164 -30.13 -12.29 -5.58
C SER A 164 -31.24 -12.80 -6.51
N GLY A 165 -31.20 -12.42 -7.78
CA GLY A 165 -32.28 -12.78 -8.71
C GLY A 165 -32.00 -12.59 -10.20
N SER A 166 -30.75 -12.46 -10.64
CA SER A 166 -30.49 -12.50 -12.08
C SER A 166 -29.16 -13.19 -12.39
N ASP A 167 -29.25 -14.28 -13.14
CA ASP A 167 -28.16 -14.95 -13.86
C ASP A 167 -27.61 -14.04 -14.96
N VAL A 168 -27.09 -12.88 -14.59
CA VAL A 168 -26.29 -12.04 -15.49
C VAL A 168 -24.83 -12.36 -15.19
N PRO A 169 -24.08 -12.95 -16.13
CA PRO A 169 -22.64 -13.13 -15.96
C PRO A 169 -22.04 -11.78 -15.64
N ASP A 170 -21.35 -11.69 -14.50
CA ASP A 170 -20.73 -10.46 -14.08
C ASP A 170 -19.58 -10.10 -15.04
N LEU A 171 -19.86 -9.22 -16.01
CA LEU A 171 -18.88 -8.69 -16.94
C LEU A 171 -17.85 -7.76 -16.27
N THR A 172 -17.93 -7.56 -14.94
CA THR A 172 -16.89 -6.87 -14.17
C THR A 172 -15.82 -7.82 -13.62
N HIS A 173 -15.89 -9.12 -13.92
CA HIS A 173 -14.82 -10.06 -13.59
C HIS A 173 -13.56 -9.77 -14.45
N PRO A 174 -12.40 -9.47 -13.85
CA PRO A 174 -11.14 -9.25 -14.57
C PRO A 174 -10.51 -10.54 -15.11
N ASP A 175 -11.28 -11.60 -15.37
CA ASP A 175 -10.81 -12.85 -15.96
C ASP A 175 -10.54 -12.76 -17.48
N SER A 176 -10.37 -11.53 -18.00
CA SER A 176 -9.59 -11.36 -19.22
C SER A 176 -8.12 -11.57 -18.86
N VAL A 177 -7.52 -12.56 -19.52
CA VAL A 177 -6.22 -13.22 -19.30
C VAL A 177 -4.98 -12.27 -19.34
N ALA A 178 -5.18 -10.96 -19.18
CA ALA A 178 -4.16 -9.93 -19.08
C ALA A 178 -4.30 -8.99 -17.85
N GLY A 179 -5.28 -9.19 -16.95
CA GLY A 179 -5.57 -8.27 -15.83
C GLY A 179 -5.13 -8.70 -14.44
N SER A 180 -4.87 -9.99 -14.21
CA SER A 180 -4.76 -10.55 -12.85
C SER A 180 -3.34 -10.53 -12.28
N MET A 181 -2.81 -9.32 -12.04
CA MET A 181 -1.98 -9.11 -10.87
C MET A 181 -2.85 -8.31 -9.89
N PRO A 182 -3.12 -8.79 -8.66
CA PRO A 182 -3.97 -8.06 -7.74
C PRO A 182 -3.31 -6.69 -7.51
N ALA A 183 -4.07 -5.61 -7.75
CA ALA A 183 -3.62 -4.23 -7.57
C ALA A 183 -2.83 -4.03 -6.27
N ASP A 184 -3.21 -4.79 -5.24
CA ASP A 184 -2.51 -4.98 -3.97
C ASP A 184 -0.99 -5.14 -4.11
N MET A 185 -0.46 -6.01 -4.98
CA MET A 185 1.00 -6.23 -5.07
C MET A 185 1.77 -5.01 -5.61
N ARG A 186 1.19 -4.24 -6.55
CA ARG A 186 1.82 -3.01 -7.05
C ARG A 186 1.76 -1.91 -6.01
N GLU A 187 0.63 -1.77 -5.34
CA GLU A 187 0.43 -0.82 -4.25
C GLU A 187 1.40 -1.10 -3.09
N TYR A 188 1.63 -2.37 -2.75
CA TYR A 188 2.63 -2.78 -1.77
C TYR A 188 4.04 -2.40 -2.24
N GLY A 189 4.39 -2.60 -3.51
CA GLY A 189 5.69 -2.22 -4.05
C GLY A 189 6.02 -0.73 -3.88
N ILE A 190 5.06 0.16 -4.19
CA ILE A 190 5.21 1.60 -4.00
C ILE A 190 5.28 1.96 -2.51
N GLY A 191 4.42 1.36 -1.68
CA GLY A 191 4.44 1.58 -0.23
C GLY A 191 5.79 1.20 0.39
N VAL A 192 6.36 0.06 -0.02
CA VAL A 192 7.67 -0.42 0.43
C VAL A 192 8.79 0.54 0.03
N GLN A 193 8.77 1.05 -1.21
CA GLN A 193 9.76 2.05 -1.64
C GLN A 193 9.63 3.36 -0.84
N ILE A 194 8.42 3.81 -0.54
CA ILE A 194 8.20 4.98 0.31
C ILE A 194 8.78 4.74 1.72
N LEU A 195 8.55 3.56 2.31
CA LEU A 195 9.10 3.23 3.63
C LEU A 195 10.65 3.27 3.64
N ARG A 196 11.30 2.76 2.60
CA ARG A 196 12.76 2.89 2.43
C ARG A 196 13.21 4.34 2.25
N LEU A 197 12.50 5.11 1.44
CA LEU A 197 12.77 6.54 1.27
C LEU A 197 12.53 7.34 2.55
N LEU A 198 11.82 6.79 3.54
CA LEU A 198 11.69 7.36 4.89
C LEU A 198 12.79 6.91 5.87
N GLY A 199 13.71 6.04 5.44
CA GLY A 199 14.79 5.49 6.28
C GLY A 199 14.33 4.36 7.21
N LEU A 200 13.23 3.68 6.88
CA LEU A 200 12.64 2.66 7.75
C LEU A 200 13.10 1.24 7.35
N SER A 201 13.53 0.48 8.35
CA SER A 201 13.94 -0.93 8.22
C SER A 201 13.17 -1.86 9.14
N LYS A 202 12.76 -1.41 10.34
CA LYS A 202 11.96 -2.19 11.29
C LYS A 202 10.63 -1.50 11.59
N LEU A 203 9.53 -2.25 11.47
CA LEU A 203 8.18 -1.71 11.57
C LEU A 203 7.38 -2.38 12.68
N ARG A 204 6.69 -1.56 13.47
CA ARG A 204 5.53 -1.97 14.27
C ARG A 204 4.29 -1.59 13.47
N LEU A 205 3.68 -2.55 12.79
CA LEU A 205 2.66 -2.30 11.80
C LEU A 205 1.28 -2.15 12.45
N LEU A 206 0.69 -0.96 12.32
CA LEU A 206 -0.68 -0.64 12.75
C LEU A 206 -1.71 -1.23 11.79
N THR A 207 -2.23 -2.42 12.09
CA THR A 207 -3.20 -3.11 11.25
C THR A 207 -4.07 -4.10 12.04
N ASN A 208 -5.33 -4.24 11.62
CA ASN A 208 -6.25 -5.28 12.10
C ASN A 208 -6.19 -6.55 11.24
N SER A 209 -5.49 -6.49 10.11
CA SER A 209 -5.29 -7.65 9.23
C SER A 209 -4.09 -8.44 9.70
N LYS A 210 -4.26 -9.76 9.84
CA LYS A 210 -3.16 -10.72 10.08
C LYS A 210 -2.52 -11.22 8.78
N ARG A 211 -2.89 -10.66 7.62
CA ARG A 211 -2.30 -11.07 6.35
C ARG A 211 -0.84 -10.63 6.30
N ALA A 212 0.04 -11.60 6.06
CA ALA A 212 1.43 -11.31 5.75
C ALA A 212 1.50 -10.42 4.50
N ILE A 213 2.39 -9.42 4.51
CA ILE A 213 2.67 -8.58 3.36
C ILE A 213 3.84 -9.22 2.62
N PRO A 214 3.60 -9.92 1.49
CA PRO A 214 4.66 -10.62 0.78
C PRO A 214 5.69 -9.62 0.24
N GLY A 215 6.97 -10.01 0.32
CA GLY A 215 8.08 -9.31 -0.33
C GLY A 215 8.74 -8.21 0.49
N LEU A 216 8.27 -7.84 1.69
CA LEU A 216 8.92 -6.80 2.53
C LEU A 216 10.41 -7.09 2.83
N GLU A 217 10.72 -8.35 3.11
CA GLU A 217 12.08 -8.81 3.45
C GLU A 217 13.06 -8.56 2.29
N ALA A 218 12.61 -8.71 1.03
CA ALA A 218 13.43 -8.46 -0.16
C ALA A 218 13.85 -6.99 -0.32
N PHE A 219 13.18 -6.08 0.40
CA PHE A 219 13.51 -4.66 0.44
C PHE A 219 14.20 -4.25 1.74
N GLY A 220 14.61 -5.21 2.58
CA GLY A 220 15.25 -4.93 3.86
C GLY A 220 14.31 -4.31 4.89
N ILE A 221 13.01 -4.60 4.78
CA ILE A 221 12.00 -4.19 5.76
C ILE A 221 11.51 -5.41 6.55
N GLU A 222 11.58 -5.30 7.87
CA GLU A 222 11.13 -6.32 8.82
C GLU A 222 9.93 -5.80 9.61
N VAL A 223 8.85 -6.58 9.69
CA VAL A 223 7.72 -6.30 10.58
C VAL A 223 7.94 -7.03 11.91
N VAL A 224 8.32 -6.28 12.95
CA VAL A 224 8.65 -6.85 14.26
C VAL A 224 7.42 -7.04 15.16
N GLU A 225 6.34 -6.30 14.89
CA GLU A 225 5.11 -6.34 15.69
C GLU A 225 3.91 -5.95 14.83
N HIS A 226 2.76 -6.61 15.04
CA HIS A 226 1.47 -6.15 14.53
C HIS A 226 0.66 -5.54 15.68
N VAL A 227 0.35 -4.26 15.56
CA VAL A 227 -0.39 -3.48 16.57
C VAL A 227 -1.82 -3.25 16.03
N PRO A 228 -2.88 -3.65 16.74
CA PRO A 228 -4.24 -3.42 16.29
C PRO A 228 -4.57 -1.93 16.26
N VAL A 229 -5.45 -1.55 15.33
CA VAL A 229 -6.03 -0.21 15.23
C VAL A 229 -7.42 -0.27 15.86
N GLY A 230 -7.67 0.60 16.85
CA GLY A 230 -8.92 0.65 17.62
C GLY A 230 -10.17 0.84 16.78
#